data_AF-A0A8J3AFC6-F1
#
_entry.id   AF-A0A8J3AFC6-F1
#
_cell.length_a   1.000
_cell.length_b   1.000
_cell.length_c   1.000
_cell.angle_alpha   90.00
_cell.angle_beta   90.00
_cell.angle_gamma   90.00
#
_symmetry.space_group_name_H-M   'P 1'
#
loop_
_entity.id
_entity.type
_entity.pdbx_description
1 polymer ?
#
loop_
_entity_poly.entity_id
_entity_poly.type
_entity_poly.pdbx_seq_one_letter_code
_entity_poly.pdbx_strand_id
1 'polypeptide(L)'
;MEENKKDYDEDVNYSYSLIHHDLNVVHPDDAIAIFLENNLQGEQIFIAYFEKINGHWNWKQTRGSEWDTTQKWSSMNNVPYIYSGAISDETIKEVYAGKEQAKIIHVKGNNRFWYAISNNKDVTVKYVKEDGTEELIEEIDEEMFKD
;
A
#
# COMPACT_ATOMS: atom_id res chain seq x y z
N MET A 1 0.69 -35.36 -23.31
CA MET A 1 0.95 -34.34 -22.27
C MET A 1 1.24 -33.06 -23.03
N GLU A 2 0.28 -32.14 -23.05
CA GLU A 2 0.49 -30.81 -23.62
C GLU A 2 1.44 -30.04 -22.70
N GLU A 3 2.58 -29.63 -23.24
CA GLU A 3 3.41 -28.61 -22.63
C GLU A 3 2.68 -27.27 -22.77
N ASN A 4 2.08 -26.81 -21.68
CA ASN A 4 1.65 -25.42 -21.55
C ASN A 4 2.89 -24.52 -21.57
N LYS A 5 3.32 -24.11 -22.77
CA LYS A 5 4.17 -22.94 -22.94
C LYS A 5 3.37 -21.74 -22.45
N LYS A 6 3.70 -21.24 -21.26
CA LYS A 6 3.31 -19.89 -20.86
C LYS A 6 3.96 -18.94 -21.87
N ASP A 7 3.15 -18.29 -22.69
CA ASP A 7 3.57 -17.11 -23.45
C ASP A 7 4.00 -16.06 -22.43
N TYR A 8 5.30 -15.97 -22.18
CA TYR A 8 5.86 -14.81 -21.49
C TYR A 8 6.03 -13.74 -22.57
N ASP A 9 5.27 -12.65 -22.43
CA ASP A 9 5.43 -11.48 -23.28
C ASP A 9 6.85 -10.94 -23.09
N GLU A 10 7.70 -11.05 -24.12
CA GLU A 10 9.14 -10.72 -24.06
C GLU A 10 9.39 -9.20 -23.90
N ASP A 11 8.33 -8.38 -23.92
CA ASP A 11 8.39 -6.91 -23.93
C ASP A 11 8.17 -6.25 -22.55
N VAL A 12 8.16 -7.00 -21.44
CA VAL A 12 7.99 -6.37 -20.11
C VAL A 12 9.27 -5.67 -19.65
N ASN A 13 9.25 -4.34 -19.76
CA ASN A 13 10.30 -3.47 -19.25
C ASN A 13 10.13 -3.26 -17.74
N TYR A 14 10.87 -4.06 -16.96
CA TYR A 14 10.94 -3.92 -15.51
C TYR A 14 11.43 -2.53 -15.13
N SER A 15 10.61 -1.78 -14.41
CA SER A 15 10.96 -0.41 -14.00
C SER A 15 10.38 -0.07 -12.64
N TYR A 16 11.06 0.85 -11.96
CA TYR A 16 10.65 1.39 -10.66
C TYR A 16 10.57 2.91 -10.74
N SER A 17 9.52 3.48 -10.15
CA SER A 17 9.34 4.94 -10.07
C SER A 17 8.97 5.34 -8.65
N LEU A 18 9.80 6.17 -8.02
CA LEU A 18 9.49 6.73 -6.71
C LEU A 18 8.36 7.76 -6.84
N ILE A 19 7.28 7.55 -6.07
CA ILE A 19 6.10 8.41 -6.06
C ILE A 19 6.12 9.36 -4.86
N HIS A 20 6.48 8.84 -3.69
CA HIS A 20 6.47 9.60 -2.46
C HIS A 20 7.48 9.05 -1.45
N HIS A 21 7.99 9.90 -0.58
CA HIS A 21 8.79 9.48 0.57
C HIS A 21 8.60 10.46 1.73
N ASP A 22 8.75 9.99 2.96
CA ASP A 22 8.87 10.83 4.15
C ASP A 22 9.98 10.25 5.05
N LEU A 23 10.67 11.12 5.79
CA LEU A 23 11.69 10.75 6.78
C LEU A 23 11.18 11.08 8.19
N ASN A 24 11.66 10.35 9.20
CA ASN A 24 11.30 10.55 10.61
C ASN A 24 9.77 10.48 10.83
N VAL A 25 9.15 9.47 10.24
CA VAL A 25 7.71 9.26 10.17
C VAL A 25 7.15 8.74 11.50
N VAL A 26 7.83 7.82 12.17
CA VAL A 26 7.44 7.26 13.49
C VAL A 26 8.43 7.66 14.56
N HIS A 27 9.71 7.57 14.27
CA HIS A 27 10.81 7.99 15.14
C HIS A 27 11.96 8.59 14.33
N PRO A 28 12.91 9.29 14.96
CA PRO A 28 14.11 9.72 14.26
C PRO A 28 14.77 8.56 13.52
N ASP A 29 15.35 8.86 12.37
CA ASP A 29 16.13 7.91 11.55
C ASP A 29 15.31 6.75 10.95
N ASP A 30 14.01 6.91 10.76
CA ASP A 30 13.19 6.04 9.90
C ASP A 30 12.75 6.73 8.60
N ALA A 31 12.17 5.95 7.68
CA ALA A 31 11.60 6.46 6.45
C ALA A 31 10.51 5.56 5.91
N ILE A 32 9.63 6.14 5.09
CA ILE A 32 8.79 5.40 4.15
C ILE A 32 9.13 5.80 2.73
N ALA A 33 8.98 4.86 1.79
CA ALA A 33 9.00 5.14 0.37
C ALA A 33 7.81 4.46 -0.31
N ILE A 34 7.13 5.17 -1.19
CA ILE A 34 6.04 4.66 -2.01
C ILE A 34 6.48 4.74 -3.46
N PHE A 35 6.39 3.63 -4.17
CA PHE A 35 6.90 3.51 -5.52
C PHE A 35 6.03 2.61 -6.38
N LEU A 36 6.03 2.86 -7.67
CA LEU A 36 5.47 1.97 -8.68
C LEU A 36 6.53 0.97 -9.11
N GLU A 37 6.12 -0.29 -9.27
CA GLU A 37 6.85 -1.32 -9.98
C GLU A 37 6.03 -1.72 -11.21
N ASN A 38 6.65 -1.72 -12.38
CA ASN A 38 6.09 -2.34 -13.57
C ASN A 38 6.78 -3.68 -13.78
N ASN A 39 6.03 -4.79 -13.72
CA ASN A 39 6.55 -6.14 -13.86
C ASN A 39 5.63 -6.99 -14.77
N LEU A 40 5.87 -8.31 -14.86
CA LEU A 40 5.10 -9.21 -15.74
C LEU A 40 3.60 -9.28 -15.38
N GLN A 41 3.22 -8.87 -14.18
CA GLN A 41 1.83 -8.83 -13.70
C GLN A 41 1.18 -7.46 -13.93
N GLY A 42 1.93 -6.48 -14.44
CA GLY A 42 1.49 -5.11 -14.68
C GLY A 42 2.10 -4.10 -13.71
N GLU A 43 1.47 -2.92 -13.64
CA GLU A 43 1.86 -1.85 -12.72
C GLU A 43 1.24 -2.09 -11.34
N GLN A 44 2.09 -2.19 -10.33
CA GLN A 44 1.72 -2.33 -8.91
C GLN A 44 2.32 -1.18 -8.11
N ILE A 45 1.64 -0.78 -7.03
CA ILE A 45 2.15 0.23 -6.10
C ILE A 45 2.57 -0.41 -4.79
N PHE A 46 3.72 0.01 -4.27
CA PHE A 46 4.29 -0.51 -3.05
C PHE A 46 4.55 0.61 -2.05
N ILE A 47 4.44 0.27 -0.77
CA ILE A 47 4.97 1.05 0.34
C ILE A 47 6.03 0.23 1.07
N ALA A 48 7.19 0.84 1.33
CA ALA A 48 8.29 0.25 2.05
C ALA A 48 8.65 1.09 3.28
N TYR A 49 8.96 0.41 4.39
CA TYR A 49 9.43 1.02 5.63
C TYR A 49 10.92 0.71 5.85
N PHE A 50 11.67 1.74 6.23
CA PHE A 50 13.10 1.68 6.43
C PHE A 50 13.50 2.22 7.80
N GLU A 51 14.55 1.64 8.37
CA GLU A 51 15.19 2.16 9.57
C GLU A 51 16.68 2.31 9.34
N LYS A 52 17.23 3.44 9.78
CA LYS A 52 18.66 3.71 9.71
C LYS A 52 19.34 3.26 10.99
N ILE A 53 20.19 2.25 10.87
CA ILE A 53 20.94 1.67 11.99
C ILE A 53 22.43 1.84 11.67
N ASN A 54 23.18 2.44 12.60
CA ASN A 54 24.61 2.70 12.44
C ASN A 54 24.96 3.44 11.13
N GLY A 55 24.11 4.37 10.70
CA GLY A 55 24.32 5.14 9.47
C GLY A 55 23.79 4.48 8.18
N HIS A 56 23.32 3.23 8.23
CA HIS A 56 22.85 2.48 7.06
C HIS A 56 21.34 2.28 7.09
N TRP A 57 20.68 2.53 5.96
CA TRP A 57 19.25 2.24 5.77
C TRP A 57 19.03 0.75 5.62
N ASN A 58 18.10 0.20 6.40
CA ASN A 58 17.68 -1.19 6.35
C ASN A 58 16.23 -1.25 5.91
N TRP A 59 15.95 -2.05 4.88
CA TRP A 59 14.59 -2.38 4.47
C TRP A 59 13.97 -3.31 5.51
N LYS A 60 12.89 -2.87 6.15
CA LYS A 60 12.24 -3.64 7.22
C LYS A 60 11.01 -4.38 6.74
N GLN A 61 10.14 -3.68 6.02
CA GLN A 61 8.82 -4.18 5.66
C GLN A 61 8.38 -3.57 4.33
N THR A 62 7.60 -4.33 3.56
CA THR A 62 6.94 -3.83 2.35
C THR A 62 5.56 -4.41 2.22
N ARG A 63 4.67 -3.62 1.64
CA ARG A 63 3.34 -4.04 1.25
C ARG A 63 3.05 -3.53 -0.16
N GLY A 64 2.47 -4.40 -0.98
CA GLY A 64 1.98 -4.06 -2.32
C GLY A 64 0.47 -3.82 -2.32
N SER A 65 -0.01 -3.11 -3.32
CA SER A 65 -1.42 -3.02 -3.65
C SER A 65 -1.57 -2.93 -5.16
N GLU A 66 -2.60 -3.59 -5.68
CA GLU A 66 -3.00 -3.43 -7.08
C GLU A 66 -4.22 -2.51 -7.16
N TRP A 67 -4.40 -1.86 -8.30
CA TRP A 67 -5.45 -0.86 -8.48
C TRP A 67 -6.87 -1.46 -8.53
N ASP A 68 -7.01 -2.66 -9.08
CA ASP A 68 -8.31 -3.25 -9.45
C ASP A 68 -8.72 -4.45 -8.59
N THR A 69 -8.18 -4.57 -7.37
CA THR A 69 -8.56 -5.69 -6.50
C THR A 69 -9.89 -5.45 -5.78
N THR A 70 -10.62 -6.54 -5.52
CA THR A 70 -11.79 -6.54 -4.63
C THR A 70 -11.41 -6.14 -3.20
N GLN A 71 -10.15 -6.31 -2.85
CA GLN A 71 -9.60 -6.08 -1.54
C GLN A 71 -9.01 -4.67 -1.43
N LYS A 72 -9.57 -3.86 -0.52
CA LYS A 72 -9.35 -2.41 -0.56
C LYS A 72 -8.14 -1.94 0.25
N TRP A 73 -7.63 -2.75 1.18
CA TRP A 73 -6.45 -2.40 2.00
C TRP A 73 -5.81 -3.60 2.71
N SER A 74 -4.58 -3.40 3.19
CA SER A 74 -3.87 -4.33 4.06
C SER A 74 -2.92 -3.60 5.00
N SER A 75 -2.31 -4.33 5.94
CA SER A 75 -1.36 -3.81 6.91
C SER A 75 0.01 -4.50 6.83
N MET A 76 1.06 -3.82 7.29
CA MET A 76 2.35 -4.45 7.58
C MET A 76 2.26 -5.28 8.87
N ASN A 77 2.98 -6.39 8.95
CA ASN A 77 2.81 -7.38 10.04
C ASN A 77 3.50 -7.00 11.36
N ASN A 78 4.41 -6.03 11.36
CA ASN A 78 5.15 -5.60 12.55
C ASN A 78 5.03 -4.10 12.78
N VAL A 79 5.24 -3.68 14.03
CA VAL A 79 5.31 -2.27 14.40
C VAL A 79 6.46 -1.57 13.64
N PRO A 80 6.23 -0.36 13.11
CA PRO A 80 4.95 0.35 13.08
C PRO A 80 3.95 -0.30 12.12
N TYR A 81 2.69 -0.45 12.54
CA TYR A 81 1.65 -0.99 11.66
C TYR A 81 1.30 0.07 10.63
N ILE A 82 1.75 -0.15 9.39
CA ILE A 82 1.44 0.70 8.26
C ILE A 82 0.28 0.08 7.50
N TYR A 83 -0.86 0.77 7.54
CA TYR A 83 -2.06 0.45 6.77
C TYR A 83 -1.99 1.18 5.45
N SER A 84 -2.33 0.51 4.37
CA SER A 84 -2.31 1.14 3.05
C SER A 84 -3.26 0.48 2.08
N GLY A 85 -3.66 1.24 1.06
CA GLY A 85 -4.50 0.74 -0.01
C GLY A 85 -4.55 1.66 -1.22
N ALA A 86 -5.01 1.08 -2.33
CA ALA A 86 -5.32 1.79 -3.55
C ALA A 86 -6.75 2.34 -3.51
N ILE A 87 -6.94 3.54 -4.07
CA ILE A 87 -8.23 4.22 -4.25
C ILE A 87 -8.37 4.59 -5.72
N SER A 88 -9.46 4.12 -6.33
CA SER A 88 -9.90 4.52 -7.68
C SER A 88 -11.24 5.27 -7.68
N ASP A 89 -12.03 5.17 -6.60
CA ASP A 89 -13.27 5.96 -6.43
C ASP A 89 -12.92 7.40 -6.05
N GLU A 90 -13.12 8.34 -6.98
CA GLU A 90 -12.86 9.78 -6.79
C GLU A 90 -13.67 10.40 -5.64
N THR A 91 -14.84 9.84 -5.32
CA THR A 91 -15.72 10.38 -4.27
C THR A 91 -15.15 10.18 -2.87
N ILE A 92 -14.17 9.31 -2.68
CA ILE A 92 -13.48 9.14 -1.40
C ILE A 92 -12.65 10.39 -1.12
N LYS A 93 -12.98 11.10 -0.05
CA LYS A 93 -12.29 12.33 0.37
C LYS A 93 -11.27 12.05 1.46
N GLU A 94 -11.60 11.21 2.42
CA GLU A 94 -10.75 10.91 3.58
C GLU A 94 -10.76 9.41 3.87
N VAL A 95 -9.65 8.92 4.42
CA VAL A 95 -9.52 7.55 4.91
C VAL A 95 -9.01 7.59 6.34
N TYR A 96 -9.55 6.72 7.17
CA TYR A 96 -9.15 6.56 8.56
C TYR A 96 -8.79 5.11 8.85
N ALA A 97 -7.68 4.88 9.54
CA ALA A 97 -7.32 3.60 10.14
C ALA A 97 -7.44 3.73 11.67
N GLY A 98 -8.56 3.27 12.22
CA GLY A 98 -8.93 3.54 13.61
C GLY A 98 -9.14 5.03 13.85
N LYS A 99 -8.23 5.67 14.61
CA LYS A 99 -8.26 7.12 14.89
C LYS A 99 -7.33 7.92 13.98
N GLU A 100 -6.48 7.25 13.22
CA GLU A 100 -5.43 7.89 12.43
C GLU A 100 -5.99 8.25 11.07
N GLN A 101 -5.96 9.55 10.73
CA GLN A 101 -6.31 10.00 9.39
C GLN A 101 -5.16 9.64 8.44
N ALA A 102 -5.49 8.94 7.37
CA ALA A 102 -4.53 8.55 6.36
C ALA A 102 -4.06 9.74 5.52
N LYS A 103 -2.81 9.67 5.06
CA LYS A 103 -2.30 10.51 3.99
C LYS A 103 -2.72 9.90 2.65
N ILE A 104 -3.35 10.69 1.79
CA ILE A 104 -3.72 10.30 0.43
C ILE A 104 -2.76 10.98 -0.56
N ILE A 105 -2.19 10.19 -1.45
CA ILE A 105 -1.21 10.59 -2.46
C ILE A 105 -1.83 10.37 -3.84
N HIS A 106 -1.78 11.40 -4.69
CA HIS A 106 -2.15 11.26 -6.09
C HIS A 106 -1.02 10.59 -6.85
N VAL A 107 -1.35 9.54 -7.61
CA VAL A 107 -0.36 8.76 -8.36
C VAL A 107 -0.46 9.08 -9.84
N LYS A 108 -1.59 8.74 -10.48
CA LYS A 108 -1.82 9.03 -11.90
C LYS A 108 -3.30 8.96 -12.24
N GLY A 109 -3.80 9.96 -12.98
CA GLY A 109 -5.23 10.05 -13.28
C GLY A 109 -6.04 10.04 -11.98
N ASN A 110 -6.97 9.09 -11.86
CA ASN A 110 -7.84 8.95 -10.69
C ASN A 110 -7.25 8.01 -9.62
N ASN A 111 -6.12 7.36 -9.93
CA ASN A 111 -5.47 6.44 -9.01
C ASN A 111 -4.78 7.24 -7.90
N ARG A 112 -5.22 6.96 -6.68
CA ARG A 112 -4.70 7.53 -5.44
C ARG A 112 -4.28 6.40 -4.53
N PHE A 113 -3.25 6.64 -3.73
CA PHE A 113 -2.77 5.67 -2.76
C PHE A 113 -2.80 6.30 -1.39
N TRP A 114 -3.29 5.56 -0.40
CA TRP A 114 -3.35 6.05 0.97
C TRP A 114 -2.48 5.21 1.88
N TYR A 115 -1.97 5.85 2.93
CA TYR A 115 -1.38 5.14 4.04
C TYR A 115 -1.68 5.82 5.38
N ALA A 116 -1.77 5.03 6.44
CA ALA A 116 -1.87 5.49 7.82
C ALA A 116 -0.94 4.64 8.70
N ILE A 117 -0.44 5.23 9.77
CA ILE A 117 0.49 4.55 10.68
C ILE A 117 -0.14 4.51 12.06
N SER A 118 -0.21 3.33 12.66
CA SER A 118 -0.78 3.12 13.98
C SER A 118 0.09 2.18 14.81
N ASN A 119 0.03 2.36 16.13
CA ASN A 119 0.65 1.44 17.10
C ASN A 119 -0.30 0.29 17.49
N ASN A 120 -1.56 0.35 17.08
CA ASN A 120 -2.56 -0.71 17.29
C ASN A 120 -2.64 -1.58 16.03
N LYS A 121 -2.59 -2.90 16.21
CA LYS A 121 -2.66 -3.90 15.13
C LYS A 121 -4.08 -4.09 14.57
N ASP A 122 -5.07 -4.03 15.45
CA ASP A 122 -6.45 -4.33 15.08
C ASP A 122 -7.23 -3.02 15.00
N VAL A 123 -7.25 -2.41 13.82
CA VAL A 123 -7.99 -1.17 13.57
C VAL A 123 -8.99 -1.37 12.44
N THR A 124 -10.15 -0.73 12.58
CA THR A 124 -11.13 -0.66 11.51
C THR A 124 -10.75 0.44 10.53
N VAL A 125 -10.80 0.14 9.23
CA VAL A 125 -10.61 1.14 8.18
C VAL A 125 -11.96 1.67 7.71
N LYS A 126 -12.02 2.99 7.52
CA LYS A 126 -13.22 3.69 7.09
C LYS A 126 -12.90 4.72 6.00
N TYR A 127 -13.73 4.77 4.97
CA TYR A 127 -13.72 5.82 3.96
C TYR A 127 -14.81 6.84 4.25
N VAL A 128 -14.51 8.12 4.03
CA VAL A 128 -15.47 9.23 4.08
C VAL A 128 -15.56 9.81 2.69
N LYS A 129 -16.77 9.83 2.12
CA LYS A 129 -17.06 10.36 0.79
C LYS A 129 -17.29 11.87 0.82
N GLU A 130 -17.26 12.52 -0.34
CA GLU A 130 -17.49 13.97 -0.46
C GLU A 130 -18.85 14.43 0.08
N ASP A 131 -19.87 13.58 0.00
CA ASP A 131 -21.21 13.84 0.54
C ASP A 131 -21.30 13.63 2.07
N GLY A 132 -20.20 13.21 2.71
CA GLY A 132 -20.11 12.90 4.14
C GLY A 132 -20.50 11.48 4.52
N THR A 133 -20.88 10.63 3.56
CA THR A 133 -21.18 9.22 3.80
C THR A 133 -19.93 8.49 4.26
N GLU A 134 -20.08 7.62 5.27
CA GLU A 134 -18.99 6.79 5.78
C GLU A 134 -19.20 5.32 5.44
N GLU A 135 -18.13 4.64 5.02
CA GLU A 135 -18.14 3.23 4.64
C GLU A 135 -17.03 2.48 5.37
N LEU A 136 -17.36 1.40 6.07
CA LEU A 136 -16.36 0.51 6.68
C LEU A 136 -15.81 -0.45 5.64
N ILE A 137 -14.51 -0.70 5.67
CA ILE A 137 -13.80 -1.44 4.64
C ILE A 137 -13.13 -2.66 5.27
N GLU A 138 -13.35 -3.84 4.70
CA GLU A 138 -12.78 -5.11 5.19
C GLU A 138 -11.28 -5.27 4.83
N GLU A 139 -10.52 -5.90 5.73
CA GLU A 139 -9.08 -6.17 5.61
C GLU A 139 -8.76 -7.35 4.68
N ILE A 140 -7.58 -7.34 4.06
CA ILE A 140 -6.92 -8.57 3.56
C ILE A 140 -6.16 -9.24 4.70
N ASP A 141 -6.61 -10.41 5.15
CA ASP A 141 -5.77 -11.31 5.94
C ASP A 141 -5.21 -12.43 5.07
N GLU A 142 -3.89 -12.41 4.82
CA GLU A 142 -3.20 -13.46 4.05
C GLU A 142 -3.22 -14.83 4.75
N GLU A 143 -3.48 -14.87 6.06
CA GLU A 143 -3.61 -16.14 6.79
C GLU A 143 -4.92 -16.89 6.48
N MET A 144 -5.92 -16.23 5.87
CA MET A 144 -7.20 -16.87 5.51
C MET A 144 -7.14 -17.75 4.25
N PHE A 145 -6.00 -17.82 3.56
CA PHE A 145 -5.83 -18.60 2.33
C PHE A 145 -4.86 -19.79 2.45
N LYS A 146 -4.47 -20.16 3.68
CA LYS A 146 -3.70 -21.40 3.94
C LYS A 146 -4.63 -22.51 4.44
N ASP A 147 -5.28 -23.19 3.49
CA ASP A 147 -5.86 -24.53 3.68
C ASP A 147 -4.90 -25.60 3.14
#